data_AF-A0A7C7VF45-F1
#
_entry.id   AF-A0A7C7VF45-F1
#
_cell.length_a   1.000
_cell.length_b   1.000
_cell.length_c   1.000
_cell.angle_alpha   90.00
_cell.angle_beta   90.00
_cell.angle_gamma   90.00
#
_symmetry.space_group_name_H-M   'P 1'
#
loop_
_entity.id
_entity.type
_entity.pdbx_description
1 polymer ?
#
loop_
_entity_poly.entity_id
_entity_poly.type
_entity_poly.pdbx_seq_one_letter_code
_entity_poly.pdbx_strand_id
1 'polypeptide(L)'
;MIRVTIYTHTEAKEATQKVRDLLAALRDEVPHEVTEVDVGEDEALARRLGELPQVRIGPYRLNPPFDRTRLLIALQAARDGQRQRGTTSSNPPSPRAITTVERAVWWFAHHWLFVFNLLVALYVGGAFAAPMLMHAGAEAPARVLYRLYGGVCHQLAFRSWFLFGEQPAYPRQYAAPPGWQSFQQATGLDESNRPQTLLAARRFLGNPQVGYKVALCQRDVAIYGAILLFGLFFALMRRHTKPLPLALWLLIGWAPIGVDGLSQILSQAPFHLLPFRESTPLLRTLTGFLFGFTTAWFGYPLVEQSMAETRELMAPRMTGQRPAEPRP
;
A
#
# COMPACT_ATOMS: atom_id res chain seq x y z
N MET A 1 -39.00 20.33 14.62
CA MET A 1 -39.00 21.44 13.64
C MET A 1 -37.68 21.38 12.89
N ILE A 2 -37.67 21.60 11.57
CA ILE A 2 -36.47 21.48 10.75
C ILE A 2 -35.63 22.75 10.92
N ARG A 3 -34.34 22.61 11.22
CA ARG A 3 -33.42 23.75 11.32
C ARG A 3 -32.66 23.91 10.01
N VAL A 4 -32.68 25.13 9.48
CA VAL A 4 -31.99 25.54 8.26
C VAL A 4 -30.92 26.55 8.64
N THR A 5 -29.67 26.30 8.27
CA THR A 5 -28.56 27.23 8.49
C THR A 5 -28.10 27.81 7.18
N ILE A 6 -28.07 29.13 7.05
CA ILE A 6 -27.51 29.82 5.89
C ILE A 6 -26.14 30.37 6.29
N TYR A 7 -25.09 29.86 5.65
CA TYR A 7 -23.74 30.40 5.76
C TYR A 7 -23.56 31.49 4.71
N THR A 8 -23.18 32.68 5.14
CA THR A 8 -23.06 33.86 4.27
C THR A 8 -21.82 34.68 4.61
N HIS A 9 -21.49 35.63 3.74
CA HIS A 9 -20.47 36.65 3.96
C HIS A 9 -20.94 37.97 3.35
N THR A 10 -20.20 39.05 3.58
CA THR A 10 -20.64 40.41 3.24
C THR A 10 -20.90 40.62 1.75
N GLU A 11 -20.15 39.97 0.85
CA GLU A 11 -20.34 40.09 -0.61
C GLU A 11 -21.50 39.23 -1.16
N ALA A 12 -21.99 38.24 -0.40
CA ALA A 12 -23.09 37.35 -0.78
C ALA A 12 -24.48 37.78 -0.25
N LYS A 13 -24.63 39.01 0.27
CA LYS A 13 -25.86 39.49 0.92
C LYS A 13 -27.10 39.42 0.03
N GLU A 14 -26.99 39.77 -1.25
CA GLU A 14 -28.13 39.77 -2.18
C GLU A 14 -28.64 38.34 -2.46
N ALA A 15 -27.71 37.41 -2.74
CA ALA A 15 -28.03 36.00 -2.92
C ALA A 15 -28.62 35.36 -1.64
N THR A 16 -28.15 35.81 -0.47
CA THR A 16 -28.65 35.37 0.84
C THR A 16 -30.08 35.83 1.07
N GLN A 17 -30.39 37.09 0.74
CA GLN A 17 -31.75 37.62 0.83
C GLN A 17 -32.72 36.84 -0.06
N LYS A 18 -32.32 36.52 -1.30
CA LYS A 18 -33.12 35.69 -2.21
C LYS A 18 -33.43 34.31 -1.63
N VAL A 19 -32.45 33.67 -0.98
CA VAL A 19 -32.65 32.39 -0.29
C VAL A 19 -33.62 32.54 0.89
N ARG A 20 -33.47 33.61 1.68
CA ARG A 20 -34.34 33.91 2.81
C ARG A 20 -35.79 34.06 2.38
N ASP A 21 -36.04 34.77 1.28
CA ASP A 21 -37.38 34.97 0.73
C ASP A 21 -38.00 33.65 0.24
N LEU A 22 -37.21 32.80 -0.44
CA LEU A 22 -37.65 31.47 -0.86
C LEU A 22 -37.98 30.57 0.33
N LEU A 23 -37.17 30.59 1.39
CA LEU A 23 -37.43 29.82 2.60
C LEU A 23 -38.66 30.34 3.36
N ALA A 24 -38.84 31.66 3.44
CA ALA A 24 -40.02 32.27 4.03
C ALA A 24 -41.31 31.83 3.31
N ALA A 25 -41.29 31.80 1.97
CA ALA A 25 -42.43 31.34 1.16
C ALA A 25 -42.74 29.85 1.36
N LEU A 26 -41.74 29.02 1.70
CA LEU A 26 -41.90 27.58 1.92
C LEU A 26 -42.27 27.22 3.37
N ARG A 27 -42.36 28.21 4.26
CA ARG A 27 -42.57 27.98 5.70
C ARG A 27 -43.94 27.38 6.00
N ASP A 28 -44.96 27.75 5.22
CA ASP A 28 -46.33 27.23 5.36
C ASP A 28 -46.45 25.78 4.86
N GLU A 29 -45.69 25.41 3.84
CA GLU A 29 -45.67 24.04 3.28
C GLU A 29 -44.84 23.05 4.13
N VAL A 30 -43.70 23.52 4.65
CA VAL A 30 -42.79 22.74 5.50
C VAL A 30 -42.34 23.60 6.68
N PRO A 31 -42.91 23.42 7.88
CA PRO A 31 -42.51 24.23 9.05
C PRO A 31 -41.01 24.07 9.39
N HIS A 32 -40.27 25.18 9.31
CA HIS A 32 -38.84 25.24 9.58
C HIS A 32 -38.40 26.54 10.27
N GLU A 33 -37.22 26.50 10.87
CA GLU A 33 -36.54 27.60 11.55
C GLU A 33 -35.25 27.93 10.79
N VAL A 34 -35.04 29.19 10.44
CA VAL A 34 -33.87 29.67 9.70
C VAL A 34 -32.90 30.37 10.66
N THR A 35 -31.63 30.03 10.58
CA THR A 35 -30.53 30.68 11.31
C THR A 35 -29.46 31.09 10.32
N GLU A 36 -28.95 32.30 10.46
CA GLU A 36 -27.89 32.82 9.60
C GLU A 36 -26.58 32.88 10.38
N VAL A 37 -25.50 32.50 9.71
CA VAL A 37 -24.14 32.50 10.26
C VAL A 37 -23.25 33.24 9.27
N ASP A 38 -22.75 34.39 9.71
CA ASP A 38 -21.73 35.13 8.96
C ASP A 38 -20.37 34.45 9.19
N VAL A 39 -19.73 34.04 8.09
CA VAL A 39 -18.41 33.39 8.12
C VAL A 39 -17.29 34.32 7.67
N GLY A 40 -17.57 35.62 7.51
CA GLY A 40 -16.61 36.62 7.06
C GLY A 40 -15.40 36.82 7.97
N GLU A 41 -15.50 36.50 9.27
CA GLU A 41 -14.40 36.62 10.24
C GLU A 41 -13.54 35.34 10.37
N ASP A 42 -14.00 34.20 9.82
CA ASP A 42 -13.35 32.89 9.95
C ASP A 42 -12.91 32.34 8.58
N GLU A 43 -11.71 32.74 8.13
CA GLU A 43 -11.10 32.28 6.88
C GLU A 43 -10.96 30.75 6.78
N ALA A 44 -10.76 30.06 7.91
CA ALA A 44 -10.60 28.61 7.93
C ALA A 44 -11.93 27.92 7.65
N LEU A 45 -13.02 28.42 8.22
CA LEU A 45 -14.37 27.95 7.97
C LEU A 45 -14.82 28.27 6.53
N ALA A 46 -14.52 29.46 6.01
CA ALA A 46 -14.85 29.86 4.64
C ALA A 46 -14.22 28.92 3.58
N ARG A 47 -12.93 28.58 3.72
CA ARG A 47 -12.24 27.65 2.79
C ARG A 47 -12.85 26.24 2.80
N ARG A 48 -13.45 25.80 3.91
CA ARG A 48 -14.08 24.48 4.04
C ARG A 48 -15.49 24.42 3.47
N LEU A 49 -16.22 25.54 3.48
CA LEU A 49 -17.62 25.61 3.05
C LEU A 49 -17.78 25.68 1.52
N GLY A 50 -16.75 26.12 0.79
CA GLY A 50 -16.79 26.21 -0.67
C GLY A 50 -17.52 27.46 -1.15
N GLU A 51 -18.48 27.31 -2.06
CA GLU A 51 -19.24 28.44 -2.62
C GLU A 51 -20.30 28.98 -1.65
N LEU A 52 -20.27 30.29 -1.38
CA LEU A 52 -21.21 30.99 -0.52
C LEU A 52 -22.21 31.84 -1.35
N PRO A 53 -23.46 32.04 -0.89
CA PRO A 53 -24.01 31.53 0.36
C PRO A 53 -24.32 30.03 0.26
N GLN A 54 -24.11 29.28 1.35
CA GLN A 54 -24.40 27.84 1.41
C GLN A 54 -25.56 27.59 2.38
N VAL A 55 -26.53 26.77 1.96
CA VAL A 55 -27.69 26.42 2.79
C VAL A 55 -27.56 24.99 3.30
N ARG A 56 -27.69 24.81 4.60
CA ARG A 56 -27.65 23.49 5.26
C ARG A 56 -29.01 23.17 5.86
N ILE A 57 -29.60 22.05 5.42
CA ILE A 57 -30.90 21.56 5.88
C ILE A 57 -30.68 20.13 6.40
N GLY A 58 -30.52 19.97 7.72
CA GLY A 58 -30.13 18.68 8.30
C GLY A 58 -28.78 18.18 7.74
N PRO A 59 -28.72 16.96 7.14
CA PRO A 59 -27.48 16.44 6.54
C PRO A 59 -27.18 17.01 5.15
N TYR A 60 -28.13 17.71 4.52
CA TYR A 60 -28.01 18.18 3.14
C TYR A 60 -27.33 19.53 3.07
N ARG A 61 -26.37 19.67 2.15
CA ARG A 61 -25.69 20.93 1.80
C ARG A 61 -26.09 21.34 0.40
N LEU A 62 -26.50 22.60 0.24
CA LEU A 62 -26.91 23.18 -1.04
C LEU A 62 -26.04 24.40 -1.33
N ASN A 63 -25.44 24.39 -2.52
CA ASN A 63 -24.68 25.52 -3.06
C ASN A 63 -25.53 26.29 -4.08
N PRO A 64 -25.15 27.54 -4.43
CA PRO A 64 -25.80 28.29 -5.51
C PRO A 64 -25.77 27.52 -6.86
N PRO A 65 -26.70 27.79 -7.79
CA PRO A 65 -27.88 28.65 -7.66
C PRO A 65 -29.03 27.96 -6.92
N PHE A 66 -29.80 28.78 -6.19
CA PHE A 66 -30.97 28.35 -5.43
C PHE A 66 -32.27 28.62 -6.20
N ASP A 67 -33.13 27.60 -6.23
CA ASP A 67 -34.51 27.71 -6.70
C ASP A 67 -35.47 27.13 -5.65
N ARG A 68 -36.76 27.45 -5.80
CA ARG A 68 -37.81 26.99 -4.90
C ARG A 68 -37.87 25.45 -4.83
N THR A 69 -37.73 24.78 -5.98
CA THR A 69 -37.88 23.33 -6.12
C THR A 69 -36.80 22.58 -5.33
N ARG A 70 -35.53 22.98 -5.43
CA ARG A 70 -34.39 22.39 -4.73
C ARG A 70 -34.51 22.55 -3.22
N LEU A 71 -34.88 23.76 -2.76
CA LEU A 71 -35.09 24.02 -1.34
C LEU A 71 -36.26 23.18 -0.79
N LEU A 72 -37.36 23.08 -1.54
CA LEU A 72 -38.51 22.26 -1.16
C LEU A 72 -38.16 20.77 -1.07
N ILE A 73 -37.44 20.22 -2.04
CA ILE A 73 -37.00 18.82 -2.03
C ILE A 73 -36.12 18.54 -0.80
N ALA A 74 -35.15 19.41 -0.52
CA ALA A 74 -34.26 19.24 0.63
C ALA A 74 -35.00 19.37 1.98
N LEU A 75 -35.94 20.31 2.07
CA LEU A 75 -36.82 20.47 3.23
C LEU A 75 -37.72 19.24 3.45
N GLN A 76 -38.32 18.70 2.39
CA GLN A 76 -39.15 17.49 2.45
C GLN A 76 -38.31 16.26 2.83
N ALA A 77 -37.14 16.08 2.22
CA ALA A 77 -36.23 14.99 2.55
C ALA A 77 -35.75 15.06 4.01
N ALA A 78 -35.51 16.27 4.55
CA ALA A 78 -35.19 16.46 5.96
C ALA A 78 -36.39 16.19 6.88
N ARG A 79 -37.60 16.58 6.47
CA ARG A 79 -38.85 16.27 7.20
C ARG A 79 -39.09 14.77 7.27
N ASP A 80 -38.90 14.07 6.15
CA ASP A 80 -39.14 12.64 6.05
C ASP A 80 -38.07 11.86 6.82
N GLY A 81 -36.81 12.32 6.79
CA GLY A 81 -35.75 11.81 7.67
C GLY A 81 -36.05 12.03 9.16
N GLN A 82 -36.61 13.18 9.55
CA GLN A 82 -37.06 13.41 10.94
C GLN A 82 -38.27 12.54 11.30
N ARG A 83 -39.23 12.34 10.38
CA ARG A 83 -40.40 11.47 10.57
C ARG A 83 -40.00 10.02 10.71
N GLN A 84 -39.12 9.51 9.85
CA GLN A 84 -38.57 8.16 9.98
C GLN A 84 -37.79 8.01 11.29
N ARG A 85 -36.99 9.00 11.70
CA ARG A 85 -36.33 8.98 13.03
C ARG A 85 -37.32 9.07 14.20
N GLY A 86 -38.47 9.72 14.02
CA GLY A 86 -39.52 9.84 15.03
C GLY A 86 -40.44 8.61 15.13
N THR A 87 -40.65 7.87 14.03
CA THR A 87 -41.41 6.61 14.00
C THR A 87 -40.55 5.38 14.29
N THR A 88 -39.23 5.50 14.16
CA THR A 88 -38.28 4.47 14.59
C THR A 88 -37.99 4.64 16.08
N SER A 89 -38.85 4.09 16.94
CA SER A 89 -38.58 3.68 18.33
C SER A 89 -37.90 4.69 19.28
N SER A 90 -38.56 4.95 20.41
CA SER A 90 -38.01 5.61 21.60
C SER A 90 -36.80 4.90 22.24
N ASN A 91 -36.34 3.78 21.68
CA ASN A 91 -35.06 3.18 22.03
C ASN A 91 -34.02 3.54 20.96
N PRO A 92 -32.87 4.16 21.32
CA PRO A 92 -31.73 4.15 20.41
C PRO A 92 -31.50 2.69 19.98
N PRO A 93 -31.19 2.41 18.69
CA PRO A 93 -30.82 1.06 18.30
C PRO A 93 -29.78 0.56 19.30
N SER A 94 -30.05 -0.58 19.94
CA SER A 94 -29.15 -1.14 20.94
C SER A 94 -27.74 -1.12 20.35
N PRO A 95 -26.73 -0.66 21.11
CA PRO A 95 -25.37 -0.57 20.59
C PRO A 95 -25.00 -1.95 20.07
N ARG A 96 -24.94 -2.08 18.74
CA ARG A 96 -24.64 -3.35 18.08
C ARG A 96 -23.28 -3.76 18.58
N ALA A 97 -23.19 -4.96 19.17
CA ALA A 97 -21.95 -5.44 19.74
C ALA A 97 -20.85 -5.41 18.67
N ILE A 98 -19.69 -4.85 19.03
CA ILE A 98 -18.52 -4.81 18.16
C ILE A 98 -18.16 -6.25 17.79
N THR A 99 -18.14 -6.51 16.49
CA THR A 99 -17.82 -7.83 15.93
C THR A 99 -16.33 -8.14 16.04
N THR A 100 -15.97 -9.42 16.02
CA THR A 100 -14.56 -9.86 15.97
C THR A 100 -13.86 -9.31 14.72
N VAL A 101 -14.57 -9.20 13.60
CA VAL A 101 -14.05 -8.63 12.35
C VAL A 101 -13.70 -7.16 12.53
N GLU A 102 -14.57 -6.36 13.16
CA GLU A 102 -14.27 -4.95 13.44
C GLU A 102 -13.06 -4.79 14.36
N ARG A 103 -12.89 -5.65 15.38
CA ARG A 103 -11.68 -5.63 16.23
C ARG A 103 -10.43 -5.98 15.45
N ALA A 104 -10.51 -6.97 14.56
CA ALA A 104 -9.39 -7.41 13.74
C ALA A 104 -8.96 -6.32 12.76
N VAL A 105 -9.91 -5.66 12.08
CA VAL A 105 -9.63 -4.53 11.17
C VAL A 105 -9.04 -3.36 11.94
N TRP A 106 -9.59 -3.02 13.11
CA TRP A 106 -9.06 -1.97 13.98
C TRP A 106 -7.61 -2.23 14.39
N TRP A 107 -7.32 -3.44 14.88
CA TRP A 107 -5.97 -3.86 15.25
C TRP A 107 -5.04 -3.81 14.04
N PHE A 108 -5.46 -4.36 12.91
CA PHE A 108 -4.66 -4.37 11.69
C PHE A 108 -4.35 -2.94 11.24
N ALA A 109 -5.31 -2.03 11.25
CA ALA A 109 -5.09 -0.64 10.87
C ALA A 109 -4.05 0.07 11.75
N HIS A 110 -3.87 -0.34 13.01
CA HIS A 110 -2.82 0.18 13.89
C HIS A 110 -1.46 -0.52 13.70
N HIS A 111 -1.47 -1.81 13.39
CA HIS A 111 -0.29 -2.67 13.37
C HIS A 111 0.15 -3.14 11.98
N TRP A 112 -0.46 -2.64 10.90
CA TRP A 112 -0.22 -3.11 9.53
C TRP A 112 1.26 -3.10 9.15
N LEU A 113 2.01 -2.07 9.55
CA LEU A 113 3.43 -1.93 9.23
C LEU A 113 4.27 -3.00 9.92
N PHE A 114 3.95 -3.31 11.18
CA PHE A 114 4.57 -4.43 11.89
C PHE A 114 4.26 -5.75 11.20
N VAL A 115 2.99 -5.97 10.83
CA VAL A 115 2.57 -7.19 10.12
C VAL A 115 3.32 -7.34 8.80
N PHE A 116 3.41 -6.28 7.99
CA PHE A 116 4.11 -6.31 6.71
C PHE A 116 5.61 -6.58 6.89
N ASN A 117 6.27 -5.86 7.80
CA ASN A 117 7.69 -6.09 8.09
C ASN A 117 7.95 -7.50 8.61
N LEU A 118 7.09 -8.02 9.49
CA LEU A 118 7.21 -9.37 10.02
C LEU A 118 7.06 -10.41 8.91
N LEU A 119 6.05 -10.29 8.04
CA LEU A 119 5.84 -11.22 6.93
C LEU A 119 7.05 -11.22 5.97
N VAL A 120 7.55 -10.04 5.60
CA VAL A 120 8.72 -9.93 4.71
C VAL A 120 10.00 -10.44 5.40
N ALA A 121 10.18 -10.15 6.70
CA ALA A 121 11.32 -10.65 7.47
C ALA A 121 11.30 -12.18 7.61
N LEU A 122 10.14 -12.78 7.84
CA LEU A 122 9.98 -14.24 7.86
C LEU A 122 10.25 -14.86 6.48
N TYR A 123 9.83 -14.18 5.41
CA TYR A 123 10.06 -14.64 4.04
C TYR A 123 11.55 -14.56 3.64
N VAL A 124 12.23 -13.44 3.89
CA VAL A 124 13.67 -13.35 3.61
C VAL A 124 14.46 -14.23 4.59
N GLY A 125 14.16 -14.15 5.88
CA GLY A 125 14.82 -14.93 6.92
C GLY A 125 14.69 -16.44 6.70
N GLY A 126 13.51 -16.92 6.29
CA GLY A 126 13.29 -18.31 5.93
C GLY A 126 14.14 -18.77 4.74
N ALA A 127 14.40 -17.89 3.77
CA ALA A 127 15.28 -18.21 2.65
C ALA A 127 16.76 -18.36 3.07
N PHE A 128 17.21 -17.56 4.05
CA PHE A 128 18.55 -17.67 4.66
C PHE A 128 18.65 -18.81 5.67
N ALA A 129 17.55 -19.20 6.33
CA ALA A 129 17.53 -20.34 7.22
C ALA A 129 17.84 -21.66 6.49
N ALA A 130 17.51 -21.78 5.21
CA ALA A 130 17.78 -22.98 4.42
C ALA A 130 19.29 -23.36 4.36
N PRO A 131 20.21 -22.47 3.92
CA PRO A 131 21.64 -22.79 3.96
C PRO A 131 22.21 -22.90 5.39
N MET A 132 21.65 -22.19 6.38
CA MET A 132 22.07 -22.35 7.79
C MET A 132 21.75 -23.75 8.33
N LEU A 133 20.57 -24.28 8.01
CA LEU A 133 20.17 -25.64 8.38
C LEU A 133 21.00 -26.70 7.65
N MET A 134 21.34 -26.48 6.38
CA MET A 134 22.27 -27.36 5.65
C MET A 134 23.64 -27.41 6.33
N HIS A 135 24.20 -26.25 6.69
CA HIS A 135 25.48 -26.17 7.36
C HIS A 135 25.46 -26.82 8.76
N ALA A 136 24.34 -26.72 9.47
CA ALA A 136 24.14 -27.37 10.76
C ALA A 136 23.84 -28.88 10.69
N GLY A 137 23.81 -29.49 9.49
CA GLY A 137 23.48 -30.90 9.29
C GLY A 137 21.98 -31.23 9.36
N ALA A 138 21.11 -30.24 9.58
CA ALA A 138 19.66 -30.40 9.60
C ALA A 138 19.09 -30.41 8.16
N GLU A 139 19.48 -31.39 7.35
CA GLU A 139 19.15 -31.44 5.92
C GLU A 139 17.66 -31.56 5.63
N ALA A 140 16.94 -32.40 6.38
CA ALA A 140 15.52 -32.65 6.14
C ALA A 140 14.67 -31.36 6.20
N PRO A 141 14.74 -30.54 7.28
CA PRO A 141 14.03 -29.27 7.31
C PRO A 141 14.57 -28.26 6.29
N ALA A 142 15.88 -28.25 5.98
CA ALA A 142 16.42 -27.40 4.93
C ALA A 142 15.80 -27.70 3.56
N ARG A 143 15.67 -28.99 3.20
CA ARG A 143 15.03 -29.46 1.96
C ARG A 143 13.54 -29.14 1.90
N VAL A 144 12.85 -29.01 3.03
CA VAL A 144 11.47 -28.50 3.07
C VAL A 144 11.46 -27.03 2.65
N LEU A 145 12.33 -26.19 3.23
CA LEU A 145 12.43 -24.78 2.85
C LEU A 145 12.77 -24.60 1.37
N TYR A 146 13.80 -25.29 0.85
CA TYR A 146 14.13 -25.22 -0.58
C TYR A 146 12.94 -25.59 -1.47
N ARG A 147 12.15 -26.61 -1.11
CA ARG A 147 10.95 -27.00 -1.87
C ARG A 147 9.86 -25.92 -1.83
N LEU A 148 9.59 -25.34 -0.66
CA LEU A 148 8.60 -24.28 -0.50
C LEU A 148 8.97 -23.05 -1.36
N TYR A 149 10.21 -22.57 -1.24
CA TYR A 149 10.68 -21.44 -2.05
C TYR A 149 10.82 -21.80 -3.54
N GLY A 150 10.99 -23.07 -3.88
CA GLY A 150 11.08 -23.52 -5.27
C GLY A 150 9.77 -23.31 -6.05
N GLY A 151 8.63 -23.17 -5.36
CA GLY A 151 7.36 -22.83 -5.99
C GLY A 151 7.28 -21.38 -6.47
N VAL A 152 8.05 -20.47 -5.87
CA VAL A 152 8.00 -19.02 -6.13
C VAL A 152 9.27 -18.48 -6.79
N CYS A 153 10.40 -19.17 -6.64
CA CYS A 153 11.68 -18.81 -7.22
C CYS A 153 12.29 -20.03 -7.93
N HIS A 154 12.98 -19.78 -9.04
CA HIS A 154 13.63 -20.83 -9.82
C HIS A 154 14.89 -21.40 -9.15
N GLN A 155 15.48 -20.70 -8.17
CA GLN A 155 16.62 -21.13 -7.36
C GLN A 155 17.81 -21.66 -8.17
N LEU A 156 18.10 -21.06 -9.32
CA LEU A 156 19.26 -21.44 -10.12
C LEU A 156 20.51 -21.09 -9.32
N ALA A 157 21.36 -22.07 -9.04
CA ALA A 157 22.55 -21.91 -8.21
C ALA A 157 23.44 -20.73 -8.69
N PHE A 158 23.65 -20.60 -10.00
CA PHE A 158 24.43 -19.50 -10.58
C PHE A 158 23.78 -18.10 -10.49
N ARG A 159 22.58 -17.99 -9.92
CA ARG A 159 21.86 -16.74 -9.62
C ARG A 159 21.55 -16.59 -8.14
N SER A 160 22.09 -17.44 -7.27
CA SER A 160 21.87 -17.41 -5.82
C SER A 160 23.09 -16.89 -5.07
N TRP A 161 22.86 -16.37 -3.88
CA TRP A 161 23.92 -16.19 -2.89
C TRP A 161 24.24 -17.52 -2.22
N PHE A 162 25.47 -17.71 -1.79
CA PHE A 162 25.98 -18.86 -1.06
C PHE A 162 26.49 -18.40 0.31
N LEU A 163 26.25 -19.23 1.33
CA LEU A 163 26.77 -19.04 2.67
C LEU A 163 27.67 -20.21 3.05
N PHE A 164 28.65 -19.95 3.90
CA PHE A 164 29.56 -20.98 4.44
C PHE A 164 30.44 -21.65 3.37
N GLY A 165 30.83 -20.90 2.33
CA GLY A 165 31.68 -21.37 1.24
C GLY A 165 32.79 -20.38 0.90
N GLU A 166 33.61 -20.73 -0.09
CA GLU A 166 34.75 -19.91 -0.55
C GLU A 166 34.33 -18.57 -1.17
N GLN A 167 33.15 -18.49 -1.81
CA GLN A 167 32.64 -17.28 -2.46
C GLN A 167 31.17 -17.01 -2.11
N PRO A 168 30.75 -15.73 -2.09
CA PRO A 168 29.36 -15.39 -1.83
C PRO A 168 28.45 -15.75 -3.00
N ALA A 169 28.95 -15.87 -4.23
CA ALA A 169 28.19 -16.43 -5.34
C ALA A 169 29.10 -17.00 -6.43
N TYR A 170 28.56 -17.91 -7.23
CA TYR A 170 29.23 -18.55 -8.35
C TYR A 170 28.42 -18.30 -9.64
N PRO A 171 28.53 -17.11 -10.25
CA PRO A 171 27.81 -16.80 -11.49
C PRO A 171 28.33 -17.64 -12.67
N ARG A 172 27.64 -17.59 -13.80
CA ARG A 172 28.17 -18.14 -15.06
C ARG A 172 29.46 -17.43 -15.46
N GLN A 173 30.32 -18.07 -16.26
CA GLN A 173 31.60 -17.51 -16.70
C GLN A 173 31.43 -16.14 -17.36
N TYR A 174 30.41 -15.95 -18.19
CA TYR A 174 30.08 -14.68 -18.86
C TYR A 174 29.70 -13.53 -17.90
N ALA A 175 29.29 -13.84 -16.68
CA ALA A 175 28.81 -12.88 -15.68
C ALA A 175 29.68 -12.87 -14.40
N ALA A 176 30.82 -13.56 -14.42
CA ALA A 176 31.74 -13.65 -13.31
C ALA A 176 32.60 -12.39 -13.20
N PRO A 177 32.62 -11.71 -12.03
CA PRO A 177 33.60 -10.67 -11.77
C PRO A 177 35.05 -11.19 -11.87
N PRO A 178 36.04 -10.32 -12.17
CA PRO A 178 37.44 -10.72 -12.17
C PRO A 178 37.85 -11.40 -10.86
N GLY A 179 38.53 -12.55 -10.97
CA GLY A 179 38.99 -13.33 -9.82
C GLY A 179 37.94 -14.23 -9.17
N TRP A 180 36.71 -14.28 -9.69
CA TRP A 180 35.68 -15.19 -9.19
C TRP A 180 35.61 -16.48 -10.00
N GLN A 181 35.39 -17.62 -9.33
CA GLN A 181 35.12 -18.88 -10.00
C GLN A 181 33.71 -18.87 -10.58
N SER A 182 33.56 -19.39 -11.80
CA SER A 182 32.23 -19.63 -12.35
C SER A 182 31.54 -20.82 -11.67
N PHE A 183 30.23 -20.93 -11.85
CA PHE A 183 29.46 -22.09 -11.40
C PHE A 183 30.05 -23.41 -11.91
N GLN A 184 30.40 -23.46 -13.20
CA GLN A 184 31.02 -24.64 -13.79
C GLN A 184 32.40 -24.94 -13.20
N GLN A 185 33.22 -23.91 -12.96
CA GLN A 185 34.55 -24.10 -12.36
C GLN A 185 34.46 -24.62 -10.91
N ALA A 186 33.51 -24.10 -10.13
CA ALA A 186 33.37 -24.46 -8.71
C ALA A 186 32.67 -25.80 -8.48
N THR A 187 31.82 -26.25 -9.41
CA THR A 187 30.96 -27.43 -9.19
C THR A 187 31.16 -28.56 -10.20
N GLY A 188 31.83 -28.29 -11.33
CA GLY A 188 31.94 -29.20 -12.46
C GLY A 188 30.64 -29.37 -13.27
N LEU A 189 29.55 -28.71 -12.89
CA LEU A 189 28.27 -28.80 -13.58
C LEU A 189 28.21 -27.87 -14.80
N ASP A 190 27.62 -28.34 -15.89
CA ASP A 190 27.36 -27.51 -17.06
C ASP A 190 26.52 -26.26 -16.69
N GLU A 191 26.75 -25.16 -17.39
CA GLU A 191 26.05 -23.90 -17.20
C GLU A 191 25.29 -23.41 -18.46
N SER A 192 25.19 -24.24 -19.51
CA SER A 192 24.40 -23.95 -20.70
C SER A 192 22.91 -23.70 -20.41
N ASN A 193 22.21 -23.08 -21.38
CA ASN A 193 20.77 -22.79 -21.29
C ASN A 193 19.87 -23.99 -21.68
N ARG A 194 20.38 -25.22 -21.56
CA ARG A 194 19.59 -26.43 -21.85
C ARG A 194 18.67 -26.78 -20.67
N PRO A 195 17.47 -27.35 -20.91
CA PRO A 195 16.55 -27.71 -19.83
C PRO A 195 17.16 -28.63 -18.77
N GLN A 196 17.97 -29.62 -19.16
CA GLN A 196 18.61 -30.54 -18.21
C GLN A 196 19.60 -29.81 -17.30
N THR A 197 20.39 -28.91 -17.89
CA THR A 197 21.40 -28.11 -17.20
C THR A 197 20.77 -27.12 -16.21
N LEU A 198 19.70 -26.44 -16.61
CA LEU A 198 18.93 -25.56 -15.72
C LEU A 198 18.32 -26.34 -14.54
N LEU A 199 17.83 -27.56 -14.79
CA LEU A 199 17.32 -28.43 -13.72
C LEU A 199 18.42 -28.87 -12.77
N ALA A 200 19.62 -29.20 -13.28
CA ALA A 200 20.77 -29.53 -12.45
C ALA A 200 21.19 -28.35 -11.56
N ALA A 201 21.32 -27.14 -12.12
CA ALA A 201 21.61 -25.93 -11.37
C ALA A 201 20.54 -25.58 -10.34
N ARG A 202 19.26 -25.87 -10.63
CA ARG A 202 18.15 -25.72 -9.67
C ARG A 202 18.24 -26.73 -8.52
N ARG A 203 18.61 -27.98 -8.80
CA ARG A 203 18.71 -29.05 -7.80
C ARG A 203 19.97 -28.96 -6.93
N PHE A 204 21.03 -28.35 -7.44
CA PHE A 204 22.27 -28.15 -6.69
C PHE A 204 22.03 -27.22 -5.50
N LEU A 205 22.09 -27.74 -4.27
CA LEU A 205 21.89 -26.97 -3.03
C LEU A 205 23.20 -26.39 -2.47
N GLY A 206 24.32 -27.04 -2.75
CA GLY A 206 25.62 -26.70 -2.18
C GLY A 206 26.37 -27.91 -1.64
N ASN A 207 27.59 -27.65 -1.15
CA ASN A 207 28.47 -28.61 -0.49
C ASN A 207 29.41 -27.86 0.47
N PRO A 208 30.22 -28.54 1.30
CA PRO A 208 31.10 -27.87 2.25
C PRO A 208 32.16 -26.93 1.65
N GLN A 209 32.52 -27.09 0.37
CA GLN A 209 33.52 -26.26 -0.30
C GLN A 209 32.89 -24.95 -0.82
N VAL A 210 31.83 -25.05 -1.63
CA VAL A 210 31.17 -23.88 -2.22
C VAL A 210 30.14 -23.25 -1.29
N GLY A 211 29.86 -23.89 -0.16
CA GLY A 211 28.79 -23.50 0.76
C GLY A 211 27.41 -23.92 0.25
N TYR A 212 26.37 -23.38 0.87
CA TYR A 212 24.98 -23.68 0.56
C TYR A 212 24.24 -22.45 0.08
N LYS A 213 23.42 -22.61 -0.96
CA LYS A 213 22.73 -21.49 -1.59
C LYS A 213 21.56 -20.97 -0.76
N VAL A 214 21.30 -19.67 -0.79
CA VAL A 214 20.06 -19.09 -0.29
C VAL A 214 18.88 -19.60 -1.12
N ALA A 215 17.74 -19.90 -0.49
CA ALA A 215 16.58 -20.47 -1.17
C ALA A 215 15.83 -19.48 -2.09
N LEU A 216 16.38 -18.29 -2.29
CA LEU A 216 15.92 -17.25 -3.22
C LEU A 216 17.07 -16.84 -4.15
N CYS A 217 16.74 -16.32 -5.32
CA CYS A 217 17.75 -15.74 -6.20
C CYS A 217 18.25 -14.40 -5.65
N GLN A 218 19.42 -13.95 -6.11
CA GLN A 218 20.05 -12.69 -5.72
C GLN A 218 19.11 -11.48 -5.90
N ARG A 219 18.29 -11.50 -6.97
CA ARG A 219 17.33 -10.44 -7.28
C ARG A 219 16.17 -10.44 -6.27
N ASP A 220 15.58 -11.59 -5.98
CA ASP A 220 14.48 -11.70 -5.02
C ASP A 220 14.94 -11.32 -3.61
N VAL A 221 16.11 -11.80 -3.19
CA VAL A 221 16.74 -11.39 -1.91
C VAL A 221 16.88 -9.87 -1.85
N ALA A 222 17.32 -9.23 -2.93
CA ALA A 222 17.47 -7.79 -2.97
C ALA A 222 16.12 -7.04 -2.95
N ILE A 223 15.10 -7.53 -3.67
CA ILE A 223 13.75 -6.93 -3.69
C ILE A 223 13.14 -6.97 -2.29
N TYR A 224 13.01 -8.15 -1.70
CA TYR A 224 12.35 -8.31 -0.41
C TYR A 224 13.19 -7.75 0.74
N GLY A 225 14.51 -7.85 0.66
CA GLY A 225 15.42 -7.18 1.60
C GLY A 225 15.26 -5.66 1.56
N ALA A 226 15.15 -5.07 0.36
CA ALA A 226 14.93 -3.63 0.20
C ALA A 226 13.55 -3.18 0.69
N ILE A 227 12.50 -3.98 0.47
CA ILE A 227 11.16 -3.73 1.03
C ILE A 227 11.23 -3.71 2.56
N LEU A 228 11.89 -4.69 3.18
CA LEU A 228 12.06 -4.74 4.62
C LEU A 228 12.85 -3.52 5.14
N LEU A 229 13.96 -3.17 4.48
CA LEU A 229 14.77 -2.00 4.85
C LEU A 229 13.97 -0.71 4.76
N PHE A 230 13.22 -0.51 3.68
CA PHE A 230 12.33 0.65 3.56
C PHE A 230 11.24 0.62 4.63
N GLY A 231 10.66 -0.54 4.93
CA GLY A 231 9.64 -0.67 5.97
C GLY A 231 10.14 -0.34 7.37
N LEU A 232 11.39 -0.68 7.70
CA LEU A 232 12.05 -0.26 8.94
C LEU A 232 12.34 1.25 8.95
N PHE A 233 12.84 1.79 7.84
CA PHE A 233 13.01 3.23 7.66
C PHE A 233 11.69 3.99 7.80
N PHE A 234 10.63 3.49 7.19
CA PHE A 234 9.29 4.06 7.23
C PHE A 234 8.70 4.02 8.64
N ALA A 235 9.00 2.98 9.44
CA ALA A 235 8.57 2.92 10.85
C ALA A 235 9.15 4.08 11.69
N LEU A 236 10.37 4.51 11.39
CA LEU A 236 11.05 5.62 12.07
C LEU A 236 10.56 6.99 11.56
N MET A 237 10.25 7.12 10.26
CA MET A 237 9.98 8.39 9.59
C MET A 237 8.48 8.65 9.32
N ARG A 238 7.60 7.70 9.70
CA ARG A 238 6.19 7.50 9.30
C ARG A 238 5.35 8.77 9.03
N ARG A 239 5.53 9.82 9.82
CA ARG A 239 4.76 11.09 9.75
C ARG A 239 5.23 12.08 8.68
N HIS A 240 6.39 11.87 8.04
CA HIS A 240 6.99 12.81 7.07
C HIS A 240 7.21 12.22 5.68
N THR A 241 6.94 10.93 5.49
CA THR A 241 7.19 10.21 4.24
C THR A 241 6.00 10.34 3.28
N LYS A 242 6.14 11.21 2.27
CA LYS A 242 5.20 11.29 1.15
C LYS A 242 5.43 10.12 0.17
N PRO A 243 4.39 9.65 -0.53
CA PRO A 243 4.54 8.65 -1.58
C PRO A 243 5.49 9.16 -2.66
N LEU A 244 6.34 8.27 -3.15
CA LEU A 244 7.20 8.55 -4.29
C LEU A 244 6.33 8.90 -5.51
N PRO A 245 6.60 9.97 -6.27
CA PRO A 245 5.87 10.25 -7.50
C PRO A 245 5.94 9.08 -8.48
N LEU A 246 4.82 8.77 -9.15
CA LEU A 246 4.69 7.62 -10.06
C LEU A 246 5.82 7.59 -11.11
N ALA A 247 6.17 8.75 -11.68
CA ALA A 247 7.25 8.85 -12.66
C ALA A 247 8.62 8.43 -12.10
N LEU A 248 8.94 8.82 -10.85
CA LEU A 248 10.20 8.43 -10.20
C LEU A 248 10.20 6.94 -9.84
N TRP A 249 9.07 6.39 -9.41
CA TRP A 249 8.94 4.95 -9.19
C TRP A 249 9.14 4.14 -10.47
N LEU A 250 8.56 4.59 -11.59
CA LEU A 250 8.74 3.94 -12.89
C LEU A 250 10.18 4.07 -13.39
N LEU A 251 10.77 5.27 -13.28
CA LEU A 251 12.12 5.54 -13.78
C LEU A 251 13.22 4.85 -12.96
N ILE A 252 13.12 4.86 -11.63
CA ILE A 252 14.17 4.36 -10.73
C ILE A 252 13.92 2.88 -10.37
N GLY A 253 12.66 2.50 -10.15
CA GLY A 253 12.29 1.14 -9.78
C GLY A 253 12.16 0.22 -10.99
N TRP A 254 11.20 0.51 -11.87
CA TRP A 254 10.84 -0.36 -12.98
C TRP A 254 11.84 -0.36 -14.13
N ALA A 255 12.35 0.81 -14.54
CA ALA A 255 13.19 0.87 -15.74
C ALA A 255 14.50 0.06 -15.59
N PRO A 256 15.27 0.12 -14.49
CA PRO A 256 16.51 -0.64 -14.38
C PRO A 256 16.30 -2.15 -14.36
N ILE A 257 15.33 -2.64 -13.58
CA ILE A 257 15.00 -4.07 -13.50
C ILE A 257 14.36 -4.57 -14.81
N GLY A 258 13.56 -3.73 -15.47
CA GLY A 258 12.95 -4.01 -16.76
C GLY A 258 13.98 -4.11 -17.86
N VAL A 259 14.91 -3.16 -17.98
CA VAL A 259 16.01 -3.19 -18.94
C VAL A 259 16.91 -4.42 -18.70
N ASP A 260 17.28 -4.70 -17.44
CA ASP A 260 18.10 -5.86 -17.11
C ASP A 260 17.41 -7.19 -17.39
N GLY A 261 16.13 -7.33 -17.02
CA GLY A 261 15.33 -8.53 -17.27
C GLY A 261 15.02 -8.75 -18.76
N LEU A 262 14.55 -7.71 -19.45
CA LEU A 262 14.18 -7.78 -20.85
C LEU A 262 15.40 -8.04 -21.74
N SER A 263 16.53 -7.38 -21.49
CA SER A 263 17.76 -7.64 -22.26
C SER A 263 18.24 -9.09 -22.11
N GLN A 264 18.12 -9.69 -20.92
CA GLN A 264 18.40 -11.12 -20.74
C GLN A 264 17.45 -12.00 -21.55
N ILE A 265 16.13 -11.77 -21.45
CA ILE A 265 15.12 -12.57 -22.17
C ILE A 265 15.35 -12.48 -23.68
N LEU A 266 15.57 -11.28 -24.22
CA LEU A 266 15.80 -11.07 -25.65
C LEU A 266 17.13 -11.67 -26.13
N SER A 267 18.14 -11.77 -25.27
CA SER A 267 19.45 -12.36 -25.63
C SER A 267 19.51 -13.89 -25.54
N GLN A 268 18.54 -14.53 -24.88
CA GLN A 268 18.55 -15.95 -24.58
C GLN A 268 17.47 -16.70 -25.38
N ALA A 269 17.52 -18.03 -25.38
CA ALA A 269 16.51 -18.86 -26.01
C ALA A 269 15.12 -18.57 -25.38
N PRO A 270 14.03 -18.48 -26.17
CA PRO A 270 13.95 -18.78 -27.60
C PRO A 270 14.28 -17.61 -28.54
N PHE A 271 14.51 -16.40 -28.04
CA PHE A 271 14.48 -15.18 -28.85
C PHE A 271 15.79 -14.93 -29.62
N HIS A 272 16.94 -14.96 -28.94
CA HIS A 272 18.27 -14.70 -29.55
C HIS A 272 18.37 -13.40 -30.38
N LEU A 273 17.59 -12.37 -30.03
CA LEU A 273 17.52 -11.09 -30.74
C LEU A 273 18.69 -10.15 -30.41
N LEU A 274 19.40 -10.41 -29.31
CA LEU A 274 20.56 -9.65 -28.85
C LEU A 274 21.75 -10.59 -28.59
N PRO A 275 23.00 -10.07 -28.58
CA PRO A 275 24.16 -10.83 -28.11
C PRO A 275 23.92 -11.40 -26.71
N PHE A 276 24.37 -12.64 -26.48
CA PHE A 276 24.13 -13.36 -25.23
C PHE A 276 24.53 -12.52 -24.01
N ARG A 277 23.58 -12.32 -23.09
CA ARG A 277 23.77 -11.52 -21.89
C ARG A 277 23.17 -12.22 -20.68
N GLU A 278 23.90 -12.16 -19.58
CA GLU A 278 23.48 -12.65 -18.27
C GLU A 278 23.87 -11.58 -17.23
N SER A 279 22.98 -11.22 -16.30
CA SER A 279 23.31 -10.21 -15.29
C SER A 279 24.41 -10.71 -14.35
N THR A 280 25.29 -9.81 -13.92
CA THR A 280 26.22 -10.07 -12.83
C THR A 280 25.47 -10.11 -11.49
N PRO A 281 26.04 -10.72 -10.42
CA PRO A 281 25.44 -10.68 -9.08
C PRO A 281 25.15 -9.25 -8.63
N LEU A 282 26.10 -8.33 -8.83
CA LEU A 282 25.93 -6.91 -8.48
C LEU A 282 24.74 -6.27 -9.22
N LEU A 283 24.60 -6.49 -10.52
CA LEU A 283 23.52 -5.90 -11.30
C LEU A 283 22.14 -6.42 -10.88
N ARG A 284 22.04 -7.72 -10.56
CA ARG A 284 20.79 -8.32 -10.03
C ARG A 284 20.41 -7.71 -8.69
N THR A 285 21.40 -7.51 -7.82
CA THR A 285 21.18 -6.94 -6.50
C THR A 285 20.81 -5.47 -6.59
N LEU A 286 21.50 -4.68 -7.42
CA LEU A 286 21.21 -3.27 -7.59
C LEU A 286 19.80 -3.04 -8.17
N THR A 287 19.48 -3.70 -9.28
CA THR A 287 18.16 -3.54 -9.93
C THR A 287 17.02 -4.07 -9.05
N GLY A 288 17.23 -5.20 -8.37
CA GLY A 288 16.28 -5.73 -7.39
C GLY A 288 16.09 -4.81 -6.20
N PHE A 289 17.17 -4.25 -5.65
CA PHE A 289 17.12 -3.32 -4.53
C PHE A 289 16.37 -2.05 -4.89
N LEU A 290 16.71 -1.42 -6.02
CA LEU A 290 16.05 -0.19 -6.49
C LEU A 290 14.55 -0.43 -6.67
N PHE A 291 14.18 -1.54 -7.32
CA PHE A 291 12.78 -1.90 -7.50
C PHE A 291 12.06 -2.12 -6.17
N GLY A 292 12.60 -2.93 -5.26
CA GLY A 292 11.99 -3.23 -3.97
C GLY A 292 11.86 -1.99 -3.08
N PHE A 293 12.93 -1.21 -2.95
CA PHE A 293 12.97 -0.01 -2.12
C PHE A 293 11.97 1.05 -2.60
N THR A 294 11.98 1.35 -3.91
CA THR A 294 11.07 2.37 -4.48
C THR A 294 9.63 1.90 -4.52
N THR A 295 9.36 0.60 -4.66
CA THR A 295 8.00 0.04 -4.57
C THR A 295 7.44 0.16 -3.16
N ALA A 296 8.24 -0.13 -2.14
CA ALA A 296 7.84 0.11 -0.75
C ALA A 296 7.67 1.61 -0.47
N TRP A 297 8.54 2.48 -0.99
CA TRP A 297 8.38 3.94 -0.87
C TRP A 297 7.14 4.47 -1.58
N PHE A 298 6.81 3.94 -2.74
CA PHE A 298 5.57 4.28 -3.42
C PHE A 298 4.34 3.81 -2.61
N GLY A 299 4.33 2.53 -2.20
CA GLY A 299 3.14 1.89 -1.64
C GLY A 299 2.87 2.17 -0.16
N TYR A 300 3.89 2.18 0.70
CA TYR A 300 3.70 2.24 2.17
C TYR A 300 3.02 3.53 2.62
N PRO A 301 3.37 4.73 2.11
CA PRO A 301 2.64 5.94 2.42
C PRO A 301 1.17 5.90 1.99
N LEU A 302 0.84 5.26 0.86
CA LEU A 302 -0.54 5.11 0.39
C LEU A 302 -1.33 4.15 1.29
N VAL A 303 -0.71 3.05 1.71
CA VAL A 303 -1.30 2.13 2.69
C VAL A 303 -1.52 2.86 4.01
N GLU A 304 -0.57 3.69 4.46
CA GLU A 304 -0.73 4.47 5.69
C GLU A 304 -1.93 5.42 5.61
N GLN A 305 -2.14 6.10 4.48
CA GLN A 305 -3.31 6.95 4.27
C GLN A 305 -4.61 6.16 4.39
N SER A 306 -4.71 5.02 3.70
CA SER A 306 -5.89 4.15 3.77
C SER A 306 -6.12 3.59 5.18
N MET A 307 -5.06 3.22 5.89
CA MET A 307 -5.16 2.75 7.28
C MET A 307 -5.53 3.89 8.23
N ALA A 308 -5.08 5.12 7.99
CA ALA A 308 -5.48 6.30 8.75
C ALA A 308 -6.97 6.60 8.60
N GLU A 309 -7.48 6.60 7.37
CA GLU A 309 -8.92 6.74 7.09
C GLU A 309 -9.73 5.63 7.76
N THR A 310 -9.25 4.39 7.70
CA THR A 310 -9.88 3.25 8.38
C THR A 310 -9.94 3.46 9.89
N ARG A 311 -8.86 3.96 10.51
CA ARG A 311 -8.86 4.31 11.94
C ARG A 311 -9.84 5.46 12.24
N GLU A 312 -9.90 6.49 11.43
CA GLU A 312 -10.84 7.60 11.64
C GLU A 312 -12.30 7.14 11.53
N LEU A 313 -12.62 6.33 10.52
CA LEU A 313 -13.96 5.76 10.31
C LEU A 313 -14.40 4.84 11.44
N MET A 314 -13.48 4.05 12.00
CA MET A 314 -13.80 3.07 13.05
C MET A 314 -13.70 3.63 14.46
N ALA A 315 -12.96 4.72 14.70
CA ALA A 315 -12.74 5.28 16.03
C ALA A 315 -14.03 5.57 16.82
N PRO A 316 -15.09 6.17 16.25
CA PRO A 316 -16.35 6.42 16.97
C PRO A 316 -17.01 5.12 17.46
N ARG A 317 -16.96 4.08 16.63
CA ARG A 317 -17.52 2.76 16.98
C ARG A 317 -16.70 2.05 18.04
N MET A 318 -15.37 2.13 17.98
CA MET A 318 -14.48 1.40 18.88
C MET A 318 -14.33 2.08 20.25
N THR A 319 -14.46 3.41 20.32
CA THR A 319 -14.29 4.19 21.56
C THR A 319 -15.62 4.55 22.24
N GLY A 320 -16.76 4.24 21.62
CA GLY A 320 -18.09 4.61 22.13
C GLY A 320 -18.38 6.11 22.06
N GLN A 321 -17.49 6.91 21.45
CA GLN A 321 -17.72 8.34 21.22
C GLN A 321 -18.58 8.51 19.96
N ARG A 322 -19.63 9.33 20.02
CA ARG A 322 -20.31 9.79 18.80
C ARG A 322 -19.26 10.38 17.84
N PRO A 323 -19.34 10.15 16.52
CA PRO A 323 -18.44 10.79 15.58
C PRO A 323 -18.40 12.27 15.91
N ALA A 324 -17.20 12.80 16.17
CA ALA A 324 -17.02 14.19 16.50
C ALA A 324 -17.76 14.99 15.44
N GLU A 325 -18.76 15.79 15.85
CA GLU A 325 -19.26 16.84 14.98
C GLU A 325 -18.02 17.60 14.49
N PRO A 326 -17.92 17.85 13.17
CA PRO A 326 -16.77 18.56 12.64
C PRO A 326 -16.66 19.85 13.44
N ARG A 327 -15.62 19.95 14.28
CA ARG A 327 -15.34 21.17 15.02
C ARG A 327 -15.13 22.28 13.98
N PRO A 328 -15.65 23.49 14.25
CA PRO A 328 -15.58 24.63 13.34
C PRO A 328 -14.18 24.80 12.76
#